data_AF-A0A9N8DD54-F1
#
_entry.id   AF-A0A9N8DD54-F1
#
_cell.length_a   1.000
_cell.length_b   1.000
_cell.length_c   1.000
_cell.angle_alpha   90.00
_cell.angle_beta   90.00
_cell.angle_gamma   90.00
#
_symmetry.space_group_name_H-M   'P 1'
#
loop_
_entity.id
_entity.type
_entity.pdbx_description
1 polymer ?
#
loop_
_entity_poly.entity_id
_entity_poly.type
_entity_poly.pdbx_seq_one_letter_code
_entity_poly.pdbx_strand_id
1 'polypeptide(L)'
;MSSRRSEKKNASSLLDSAKNGGKKGSSANAGRVVTFLAILGLLGIAVVLVSSKNGGANVPGNALQSMAVSTTNTKPKKQSGPMADIPDFTPAFTKYDKCVVKWTPPPPRKEWNTKPLWLTSFPGSGSSSPAGQGDIMKPLINGITGLPAGAKFYHASSKILRRCHGIDETATCSNGHPQVDIGPEKQKANFYHSAIMVIRNIRTAFPVFHNDKAIAYHGLKGQMPENEWRQARDTWYSGVLTGWKGVLTTWKAMKAYDIGMYLQYEELMDPLRGPDATQRLANLLQSAGFTVAPKEDLPCIWFQAIKGEYLRLKEFRQYEYGYTLQQRDAIVKQLEEFQKEIVNDKPLANIVQEYIDDVRDNTRIDVPFQEDGSSGNAA
;
A
#
# COMPACT_ATOMS: atom_id res chain seq x y z
N MET A 1 33.86 -26.79 -29.65
CA MET A 1 34.22 -27.29 -28.31
C MET A 1 34.92 -26.18 -27.54
N SER A 2 34.22 -25.49 -26.64
CA SER A 2 34.87 -24.68 -25.60
C SER A 2 33.87 -24.44 -24.47
N SER A 3 34.41 -24.50 -23.26
CA SER A 3 33.77 -24.89 -22.01
C SER A 3 32.94 -23.78 -21.37
N ARG A 4 31.70 -24.11 -20.97
CA ARG A 4 30.90 -23.32 -20.03
C ARG A 4 31.26 -23.76 -18.62
N ARG A 5 31.86 -22.87 -17.81
CA ARG A 5 31.95 -23.03 -16.35
C ARG A 5 30.75 -22.36 -15.69
N SER A 6 29.92 -23.17 -15.06
CA SER A 6 28.93 -22.75 -14.06
C SER A 6 29.61 -22.61 -12.71
N GLU A 7 29.51 -21.47 -12.06
CA GLU A 7 29.76 -21.36 -10.62
C GLU A 7 28.43 -21.28 -9.89
N LYS A 8 28.07 -22.39 -9.21
CA LYS A 8 27.15 -22.40 -8.08
C LYS A 8 27.91 -21.81 -6.89
N LYS A 9 27.36 -20.80 -6.22
CA LYS A 9 27.80 -20.42 -4.87
C LYS A 9 26.67 -20.69 -3.89
N ASN A 10 26.99 -21.55 -2.92
CA ASN A 10 26.18 -21.89 -1.76
C ASN A 10 26.04 -20.67 -0.84
N ALA A 11 24.82 -20.41 -0.39
CA ALA A 11 24.54 -19.49 0.71
C ALA A 11 24.63 -20.27 2.02
N SER A 12 25.72 -20.07 2.76
CA SER A 12 25.85 -20.46 4.16
C SER A 12 26.90 -19.59 4.84
N SER A 13 26.59 -19.15 6.06
CA SER A 13 27.36 -18.30 6.97
C SER A 13 27.38 -16.79 6.65
N LEU A 14 26.63 -16.01 7.44
CA LEU A 14 26.86 -14.57 7.64
C LEU A 14 26.20 -14.12 8.96
N LEU A 15 26.68 -14.68 10.07
CA LEU A 15 26.56 -14.10 11.40
C LEU A 15 27.85 -14.47 12.14
N ASP A 16 28.86 -13.60 12.03
CA ASP A 16 29.95 -13.42 13.00
C ASP A 16 31.01 -12.50 12.39
N SER A 17 31.02 -11.22 12.78
CA SER A 17 32.22 -10.37 12.82
C SER A 17 31.86 -8.96 13.29
N ALA A 18 31.75 -8.80 14.60
CA ALA A 18 31.88 -7.49 15.25
C ALA A 18 32.58 -7.65 16.61
N LYS A 19 33.86 -8.03 16.60
CA LYS A 19 34.80 -7.85 17.71
C LYS A 19 36.23 -8.15 17.25
N ASN A 20 36.97 -7.10 16.90
CA ASN A 20 38.36 -6.84 17.29
C ASN A 20 39.00 -5.81 16.35
N GLY A 21 39.20 -4.61 16.88
CA GLY A 21 39.98 -3.57 16.24
C GLY A 21 41.47 -3.81 16.42
N GLY A 22 42.21 -3.82 15.31
CA GLY A 22 43.67 -3.83 15.27
C GLY A 22 44.17 -2.95 14.13
N LYS A 23 44.87 -1.87 14.47
CA LYS A 23 45.50 -0.91 13.55
C LYS A 23 46.58 -1.56 12.68
N LYS A 24 46.61 -1.24 11.38
CA LYS A 24 47.70 -0.58 10.62
C LYS A 24 47.54 -0.80 9.11
N GLY A 25 47.86 0.22 8.32
CA GLY A 25 48.44 0.04 6.97
C GLY A 25 47.65 0.62 5.79
N SER A 26 48.10 1.82 5.37
CA SER A 26 47.94 2.49 4.07
C SER A 26 47.58 1.62 2.84
N SER A 27 46.57 2.03 2.06
CA SER A 27 46.72 2.34 0.62
C SER A 27 45.37 2.72 -0.01
N ALA A 28 45.41 3.69 -0.91
CA ALA A 28 44.28 4.28 -1.61
C ALA A 28 43.64 3.33 -2.63
N ASN A 29 42.31 3.21 -2.62
CA ASN A 29 41.50 3.29 -3.84
C ASN A 29 40.01 3.45 -3.50
N ALA A 30 39.40 4.41 -4.18
CA ALA A 30 38.03 4.85 -3.98
C ALA A 30 37.02 3.81 -4.47
N GLY A 31 36.37 3.13 -3.53
CA GLY A 31 35.12 2.40 -3.74
C GLY A 31 34.03 3.01 -2.88
N ARG A 32 33.08 3.72 -3.48
CA ARG A 32 31.89 4.24 -2.79
C ARG A 32 30.98 3.07 -2.41
N VAL A 33 31.17 2.55 -1.20
CA VAL A 33 30.16 1.74 -0.51
C VAL A 33 29.17 2.72 0.13
N VAL A 34 27.94 2.73 -0.38
CA VAL A 34 26.84 3.50 0.23
C VAL A 34 26.30 2.68 1.39
N THR A 35 26.78 2.96 2.59
CA THR A 35 26.18 2.47 3.84
C THR A 35 24.93 3.31 4.14
N PHE A 36 23.75 2.73 3.97
CA PHE A 36 22.50 3.33 4.47
C PHE A 36 22.39 3.03 5.97
N LEU A 37 22.76 4.01 6.79
CA LEU A 37 22.41 4.04 8.21
C LEU A 37 20.91 4.32 8.35
N ALA A 38 20.19 3.40 8.97
CA ALA A 38 18.83 3.63 9.44
C ALA A 38 18.88 4.61 10.62
N ILE A 39 18.63 5.89 10.36
CA ILE A 39 18.44 6.90 11.40
C ILE A 39 16.99 6.82 11.85
N LEU A 40 16.76 6.19 13.00
CA LEU A 40 15.53 6.33 13.80
C LEU A 40 15.58 7.68 14.51
N GLY A 41 14.89 8.68 13.95
CA GLY A 41 14.72 9.99 14.55
C GLY A 41 13.66 9.97 15.64
N LEU A 42 14.10 10.17 16.89
CA LEU A 42 13.27 10.70 17.97
C LEU A 42 12.85 12.13 17.60
N LEU A 43 11.60 12.32 17.20
CA LEU A 43 10.99 13.63 17.05
C LEU A 43 10.11 13.91 18.28
N GLY A 44 10.57 14.82 19.12
CA GLY A 44 9.78 15.42 20.19
C GLY A 44 8.61 16.20 19.59
N ILE A 45 7.40 15.86 20.02
CA ILE A 45 6.17 16.55 19.64
C ILE A 45 6.12 17.88 20.40
N ALA A 46 6.27 19.00 19.69
CA ALA A 46 5.87 20.31 20.19
C ALA A 46 4.38 20.49 19.89
N VAL A 47 3.55 20.47 20.94
CA VAL A 47 2.11 20.78 20.84
C VAL A 47 1.95 22.29 20.72
N VAL A 48 1.54 22.77 19.55
CA VAL A 48 1.10 24.15 19.35
C VAL A 48 -0.42 24.18 19.43
N LEU A 49 -0.96 24.77 20.50
CA LEU A 49 -2.38 25.10 20.62
C LEU A 49 -2.69 26.30 19.70
N VAL A 50 -3.35 26.03 18.57
CA VAL A 50 -3.92 27.08 17.71
C VAL A 50 -5.41 27.18 17.96
N SER A 51 -5.82 28.30 18.55
CA SER A 51 -7.23 28.68 18.71
C SER A 51 -7.78 29.16 17.37
N SER A 52 -8.77 28.43 16.82
CA SER A 52 -9.38 28.72 15.52
C SER A 52 -10.63 29.60 15.69
N LYS A 53 -10.60 30.81 15.15
CA LYS A 53 -11.79 31.65 14.94
C LYS A 53 -12.51 31.18 13.67
N ASN A 54 -13.77 30.77 13.83
CA ASN A 54 -14.66 30.37 12.75
C ASN A 54 -15.10 31.58 11.91
N GLY A 55 -14.79 31.54 10.61
CA GLY A 55 -15.43 32.35 9.57
C GLY A 55 -16.05 31.41 8.56
N GLY A 56 -17.38 31.30 8.56
CA GLY A 56 -18.13 30.42 7.67
C GLY A 56 -18.20 30.95 6.25
N ALA A 57 -17.93 30.08 5.27
CA ALA A 57 -18.29 30.28 3.88
C ALA A 57 -19.14 29.08 3.43
N ASN A 58 -20.37 29.37 3.03
CA ASN A 58 -21.31 28.42 2.44
C ASN A 58 -20.77 27.91 1.09
N VAL A 59 -20.54 26.61 0.98
CA VAL A 59 -20.30 25.92 -0.30
C VAL A 59 -21.59 25.16 -0.67
N PRO A 60 -22.09 25.24 -1.92
CA PRO A 60 -23.30 24.53 -2.31
C PRO A 60 -23.06 23.02 -2.35
N GLY A 61 -23.86 22.27 -1.57
CA GLY A 61 -23.84 20.82 -1.56
C GLY A 61 -24.41 20.25 -2.86
N ASN A 62 -23.56 19.60 -3.65
CA ASN A 62 -24.01 18.73 -4.72
C ASN A 62 -24.42 17.36 -4.14
N ALA A 63 -25.60 16.93 -4.55
CA ALA A 63 -26.28 15.73 -4.10
C ALA A 63 -25.49 14.45 -4.43
N LEU A 64 -24.83 13.89 -3.42
CA LEU A 64 -24.49 12.47 -3.37
C LEU A 64 -25.75 11.73 -2.91
N GLN A 65 -26.57 11.27 -3.86
CA GLN A 65 -27.61 10.29 -3.58
C GLN A 65 -26.94 9.00 -3.09
N SER A 66 -27.13 8.69 -1.80
CA SER A 66 -26.71 7.43 -1.21
C SER A 66 -27.54 6.31 -1.79
N MET A 67 -26.97 5.51 -2.70
CA MET A 67 -27.55 4.21 -3.03
C MET A 67 -27.37 3.30 -1.82
N ALA A 68 -28.46 3.05 -1.10
CA ALA A 68 -28.50 2.08 -0.03
C ALA A 68 -28.37 0.68 -0.64
N VAL A 69 -27.14 0.16 -0.67
CA VAL A 69 -26.87 -1.24 -1.03
C VAL A 69 -27.40 -2.11 0.10
N SER A 70 -28.46 -2.86 -0.18
CA SER A 70 -29.02 -3.86 0.73
C SER A 70 -28.01 -4.99 0.92
N THR A 71 -27.14 -4.88 1.92
CA THR A 71 -26.21 -5.93 2.32
C THR A 71 -26.94 -6.98 3.15
N THR A 72 -27.28 -8.11 2.54
CA THR A 72 -27.70 -9.31 3.28
C THR A 72 -26.51 -9.79 4.12
N ASN A 73 -26.64 -9.65 5.43
CA ASN A 73 -25.60 -9.86 6.44
C ASN A 73 -25.31 -11.36 6.70
N THR A 74 -25.07 -12.13 5.65
CA THR A 74 -24.57 -13.50 5.78
C THR A 74 -23.07 -13.42 6.03
N LYS A 75 -22.62 -13.62 7.29
CA LYS A 75 -21.18 -13.73 7.61
C LYS A 75 -20.57 -14.77 6.66
N PRO A 76 -19.61 -14.40 5.79
CA PRO A 76 -18.97 -15.35 4.90
C PRO A 76 -18.37 -16.50 5.72
N LYS A 77 -18.50 -17.74 5.23
CA LYS A 77 -17.78 -18.86 5.84
C LYS A 77 -16.29 -18.55 5.79
N LYS A 78 -15.65 -18.48 6.96
CA LYS A 78 -14.21 -18.24 7.09
C LYS A 78 -13.47 -19.35 6.33
N GLN A 79 -12.69 -18.99 5.32
CA GLN A 79 -11.81 -19.94 4.66
C GLN A 79 -10.75 -20.41 5.66
N SER A 80 -10.41 -21.69 5.65
CA SER A 80 -9.30 -22.23 6.41
C SER A 80 -8.04 -22.28 5.54
N GLY A 81 -6.86 -22.05 6.13
CA GLY A 81 -5.57 -22.24 5.47
C GLY A 81 -4.86 -20.93 5.09
N PRO A 82 -3.80 -21.00 4.26
CA PRO A 82 -2.91 -19.86 3.97
C PRO A 82 -3.57 -18.63 3.33
N MET A 83 -4.78 -18.79 2.79
CA MET A 83 -5.56 -17.77 2.09
C MET A 83 -6.78 -17.29 2.90
N ALA A 84 -6.87 -17.61 4.19
CA ALA A 84 -8.05 -17.33 5.03
C ALA A 84 -8.50 -15.86 5.04
N ASP A 85 -7.58 -14.92 4.81
CA ASP A 85 -7.81 -13.47 4.76
C ASP A 85 -8.05 -12.93 3.34
N ILE A 86 -8.13 -13.80 2.32
CA ILE A 86 -8.37 -13.41 0.93
C ILE A 86 -9.76 -13.90 0.50
N PRO A 87 -10.63 -13.03 -0.04
CA PRO A 87 -11.96 -13.42 -0.49
C PRO A 87 -11.94 -14.54 -1.55
N ASP A 88 -12.99 -15.36 -1.59
CA ASP A 88 -13.20 -16.33 -2.66
C ASP A 88 -13.41 -15.59 -3.99
N PHE A 89 -12.42 -15.64 -4.87
CA PHE A 89 -12.46 -14.99 -6.18
C PHE A 89 -13.20 -15.81 -7.25
N THR A 90 -13.65 -17.04 -6.94
CA THR A 90 -14.36 -17.90 -7.90
C THR A 90 -15.49 -17.17 -8.62
N PRO A 91 -16.37 -16.37 -7.95
CA PRO A 91 -17.41 -15.61 -8.63
C PRO A 91 -16.87 -14.63 -9.67
N ALA A 92 -15.74 -13.96 -9.38
CA ALA A 92 -15.11 -13.03 -10.31
C ALA A 92 -14.52 -13.76 -11.52
N PHE A 93 -13.83 -14.89 -11.33
CA PHE A 93 -13.34 -15.71 -12.44
C PHE A 93 -14.49 -16.21 -13.33
N THR A 94 -15.55 -16.75 -12.73
CA THR A 94 -16.70 -17.23 -13.50
C THR A 94 -17.33 -16.11 -14.34
N LYS A 95 -17.42 -14.89 -13.79
CA LYS A 95 -18.09 -13.77 -14.44
C LYS A 95 -17.21 -13.02 -15.45
N TYR A 96 -15.93 -12.81 -15.14
CA TYR A 96 -15.09 -11.86 -15.86
C TYR A 96 -13.86 -12.49 -16.55
N ASP A 97 -13.57 -13.78 -16.39
CA ASP A 97 -12.36 -14.37 -17.01
C ASP A 97 -12.32 -14.29 -18.54
N LYS A 98 -13.51 -14.26 -19.16
CA LYS A 98 -13.69 -14.10 -20.62
C LYS A 98 -14.11 -12.69 -21.02
N CYS A 99 -14.07 -11.73 -20.11
CA CYS A 99 -14.46 -10.36 -20.42
C CYS A 99 -13.44 -9.71 -21.37
N VAL A 100 -13.93 -8.90 -22.30
CA VAL A 100 -13.13 -8.14 -23.25
C VAL A 100 -13.41 -6.66 -23.03
N VAL A 101 -12.38 -5.91 -22.67
CA VAL A 101 -12.45 -4.44 -22.55
C VAL A 101 -12.55 -3.87 -23.97
N LYS A 102 -13.65 -3.18 -24.28
CA LYS A 102 -13.84 -2.53 -25.58
C LYS A 102 -13.26 -1.12 -25.63
N TRP A 103 -13.07 -0.52 -24.46
CA TRP A 103 -12.50 0.80 -24.28
C TRP A 103 -11.16 0.96 -25.02
N THR A 104 -11.11 1.97 -25.87
CA THR A 104 -9.88 2.47 -26.46
C THR A 104 -9.72 3.93 -26.04
N PRO A 105 -8.61 4.29 -25.36
CA PRO A 105 -8.39 5.67 -24.97
C PRO A 105 -8.26 6.57 -26.21
N PRO A 106 -8.64 7.85 -26.11
CA PRO A 106 -8.31 8.81 -27.15
C PRO A 106 -6.78 8.90 -27.30
N PRO A 107 -6.28 9.32 -28.47
CA PRO A 107 -4.85 9.54 -28.66
C PRO A 107 -4.32 10.56 -27.63
N PRO A 108 -3.03 10.47 -27.26
CA PRO A 108 -2.43 11.41 -26.31
C PRO A 108 -2.67 12.86 -26.73
N ARG A 109 -3.03 13.71 -25.77
CA ARG A 109 -3.22 15.14 -26.03
C ARG A 109 -1.89 15.78 -26.41
N LYS A 110 -1.89 16.69 -27.39
CA LYS A 110 -0.69 17.47 -27.77
C LYS A 110 -0.19 18.37 -26.65
N GLU A 111 -1.11 18.87 -25.83
CA GLU A 111 -0.83 19.70 -24.66
C GLU A 111 -1.50 19.09 -23.44
N TRP A 112 -0.75 19.02 -22.34
CA TRP A 112 -1.24 18.46 -21.09
C TRP A 112 -1.55 19.57 -20.09
N ASN A 113 -2.84 19.79 -19.86
CA ASN A 113 -3.37 20.77 -18.91
C ASN A 113 -4.06 20.11 -17.70
N THR A 114 -4.22 18.79 -17.69
CA THR A 114 -4.79 18.03 -16.58
C THR A 114 -3.77 17.92 -15.45
N LYS A 115 -4.20 18.13 -14.20
CA LYS A 115 -3.31 17.93 -13.04
C LYS A 115 -3.48 16.51 -12.49
N PRO A 116 -2.39 15.77 -12.25
CA PRO A 116 -2.47 14.45 -11.60
C PRO A 116 -3.03 14.59 -10.18
N LEU A 117 -3.66 13.53 -9.70
CA LEU A 117 -4.02 13.40 -8.28
C LEU A 117 -2.85 12.79 -7.50
N TRP A 118 -2.76 13.12 -6.21
CA TRP A 118 -1.93 12.33 -5.30
C TRP A 118 -2.59 10.97 -5.05
N LEU A 119 -1.78 9.92 -5.09
CA LEU A 119 -2.15 8.55 -4.75
C LEU A 119 -1.33 8.11 -3.54
N THR A 120 -1.87 8.34 -2.35
CA THR A 120 -1.13 8.06 -1.12
C THR A 120 -1.59 6.78 -0.46
N SER A 121 -0.66 6.08 0.19
CA SER A 121 -0.97 4.89 0.96
C SER A 121 0.16 4.55 1.93
N PHE A 122 -0.17 3.73 2.93
CA PHE A 122 0.84 3.01 3.70
C PHE A 122 1.44 1.88 2.84
N PRO A 123 2.75 1.59 2.91
CA PRO A 123 3.36 0.47 2.16
C PRO A 123 2.61 -0.85 2.36
N GLY A 124 2.52 -1.64 1.30
CA GLY A 124 1.73 -2.87 1.31
C GLY A 124 0.22 -2.66 1.08
N SER A 125 -0.25 -1.42 0.90
CA SER A 125 -1.67 -1.14 0.56
C SER A 125 -1.97 -1.15 -0.95
N GLY A 126 -1.02 -1.58 -1.78
CA GLY A 126 -1.26 -1.82 -3.21
C GLY A 126 -1.00 -0.65 -4.17
N SER A 127 -0.41 0.47 -3.72
CA SER A 127 -0.15 1.65 -4.57
C SER A 127 1.33 1.91 -4.91
N SER A 128 2.24 1.10 -4.38
CA SER A 128 3.67 1.02 -4.74
C SER A 128 4.35 -0.04 -3.88
N SER A 129 5.19 -0.88 -4.48
CA SER A 129 6.02 -1.85 -3.74
C SER A 129 7.48 -1.74 -4.17
N PRO A 130 8.44 -1.74 -3.23
CA PRO A 130 9.86 -1.80 -3.58
C PRO A 130 10.24 -3.11 -4.29
N ALA A 131 9.44 -4.17 -4.13
CA ALA A 131 9.64 -5.45 -4.81
C ALA A 131 9.15 -5.43 -6.27
N GLY A 132 8.50 -4.36 -6.73
CA GLY A 132 7.97 -4.26 -8.09
C GLY A 132 6.77 -5.18 -8.37
N GLN A 133 6.14 -5.72 -7.32
CA GLN A 133 4.99 -6.62 -7.39
C GLN A 133 3.92 -6.20 -6.37
N GLY A 134 2.69 -6.70 -6.48
CA GLY A 134 1.60 -6.34 -5.56
C GLY A 134 1.02 -4.93 -5.73
N ASP A 135 1.44 -4.20 -6.78
CA ASP A 135 0.82 -2.94 -7.17
C ASP A 135 -0.43 -3.21 -8.01
N ILE A 136 -1.59 -3.03 -7.40
CA ILE A 136 -2.89 -3.15 -8.08
C ILE A 136 -3.38 -1.80 -8.62
N MET A 137 -2.92 -0.69 -8.06
CA MET A 137 -3.41 0.63 -8.42
C MET A 137 -2.90 1.05 -9.80
N LYS A 138 -1.65 0.75 -10.13
CA LYS A 138 -1.09 1.07 -11.44
C LYS A 138 -1.84 0.38 -12.59
N PRO A 139 -2.00 -0.95 -12.63
CA PRO A 139 -2.76 -1.59 -13.70
C PRO A 139 -4.22 -1.14 -13.73
N LEU A 140 -4.84 -0.90 -12.56
CA LEU A 140 -6.22 -0.42 -12.47
C LEU A 140 -6.38 0.97 -13.09
N ILE A 141 -5.55 1.94 -12.68
CA ILE A 141 -5.61 3.33 -13.18
C ILE A 141 -5.23 3.38 -14.66
N ASN A 142 -4.25 2.58 -15.09
CA ASN A 142 -3.90 2.45 -16.51
C ASN A 142 -5.09 1.90 -17.32
N GLY A 143 -5.80 0.89 -16.83
CA GLY A 143 -6.98 0.35 -17.51
C GLY A 143 -8.14 1.35 -17.57
N ILE A 144 -8.40 2.06 -16.46
CA ILE A 144 -9.48 3.08 -16.40
C ILE A 144 -9.20 4.23 -17.37
N THR A 145 -7.98 4.75 -17.39
CA THR A 145 -7.64 5.96 -18.16
C THR A 145 -7.12 5.66 -19.57
N GLY A 146 -6.71 4.41 -19.81
CA GLY A 146 -5.95 3.98 -20.99
C GLY A 146 -4.55 4.61 -21.10
N LEU A 147 -4.06 5.29 -20.06
CA LEU A 147 -2.72 5.88 -20.04
C LEU A 147 -1.69 4.78 -19.69
N PRO A 148 -0.65 4.54 -20.52
CA PRO A 148 0.39 3.54 -20.22
C PRO A 148 1.13 3.82 -18.90
N ALA A 149 1.17 5.08 -18.50
CA ALA A 149 1.78 5.53 -17.25
C ALA A 149 0.78 6.34 -16.40
N GLY A 150 -0.47 5.88 -16.35
CA GLY A 150 -1.56 6.49 -15.57
C GLY A 150 -1.26 6.59 -14.07
N ALA A 151 -0.49 5.66 -13.50
CA ALA A 151 0.09 5.82 -12.16
C ALA A 151 1.62 5.77 -12.22
N LYS A 152 2.26 6.77 -11.58
CA LYS A 152 3.72 6.86 -11.44
C LYS A 152 4.11 7.01 -9.97
N PHE A 153 5.33 6.61 -9.65
CA PHE A 153 5.93 6.83 -8.34
C PHE A 153 6.78 8.10 -8.37
N TYR A 154 6.46 9.09 -7.54
CA TYR A 154 7.08 10.41 -7.54
C TYR A 154 8.61 10.34 -7.42
N HIS A 155 9.15 9.37 -6.67
CA HIS A 155 10.58 9.26 -6.41
C HIS A 155 11.36 8.36 -7.39
N ALA A 156 10.71 7.48 -8.14
CA ALA A 156 11.38 6.60 -9.10
C ALA A 156 11.55 7.27 -10.47
N SER A 157 10.82 8.36 -10.71
CA SER A 157 10.93 9.13 -11.93
C SER A 157 12.28 9.87 -11.99
N SER A 158 13.06 9.55 -13.03
CA SER A 158 14.37 10.16 -13.35
C SER A 158 14.38 11.69 -13.16
N LYS A 159 15.54 12.26 -12.78
CA LYS A 159 15.74 13.73 -12.73
C LYS A 159 15.38 14.44 -14.05
N ILE A 160 15.45 13.72 -15.17
CA ILE A 160 15.16 14.22 -16.53
C ILE A 160 13.65 14.16 -16.83
N LEU A 161 12.94 13.20 -16.25
CA LEU A 161 11.49 13.06 -16.37
C LEU A 161 10.84 13.75 -15.16
N ARG A 162 10.40 14.99 -15.35
CA ARG A 162 9.58 15.72 -14.36
C ARG A 162 8.59 14.75 -13.70
N ARG A 163 8.74 14.58 -12.38
CA ARG A 163 8.46 13.35 -11.62
C ARG A 163 7.09 12.71 -11.82
N CYS A 164 6.07 13.52 -11.99
CA CYS A 164 4.73 13.10 -12.43
C CYS A 164 4.15 14.12 -13.41
N HIS A 165 5.02 14.89 -14.07
CA HIS A 165 4.72 16.04 -14.94
C HIS A 165 5.60 16.00 -16.20
N GLY A 166 5.64 14.88 -16.90
CA GLY A 166 6.63 14.61 -17.94
C GLY A 166 6.09 14.60 -19.36
N ILE A 167 6.79 13.83 -20.19
CA ILE A 167 6.49 13.59 -21.61
C ILE A 167 5.14 12.88 -21.77
N ASP A 168 4.83 11.96 -20.85
CA ASP A 168 3.56 11.22 -20.86
C ASP A 168 2.59 11.72 -19.77
N GLU A 169 1.33 11.88 -20.16
CA GLU A 169 0.22 12.19 -19.27
C GLU A 169 0.11 11.12 -18.16
N THR A 170 -0.08 11.60 -16.93
CA THR A 170 -0.10 10.78 -15.71
C THR A 170 -1.36 11.14 -14.93
N ALA A 171 -2.21 10.17 -14.63
CA ALA A 171 -3.44 10.43 -13.88
C ALA A 171 -3.19 10.59 -12.38
N THR A 172 -2.27 9.80 -11.85
CA THR A 172 -1.97 9.77 -10.43
C THR A 172 -0.47 9.64 -10.16
N CYS A 173 -0.06 10.19 -9.03
CA CYS A 173 1.30 10.13 -8.57
C CYS A 173 1.34 9.61 -7.15
N SER A 174 2.01 8.48 -6.93
CA SER A 174 2.22 7.97 -5.59
C SER A 174 3.44 8.60 -4.93
N ASN A 175 3.26 8.98 -3.68
CA ASN A 175 4.35 9.30 -2.77
C ASN A 175 4.53 8.11 -1.83
N GLY A 176 5.54 7.28 -2.09
CA GLY A 176 5.86 6.18 -1.18
C GLY A 176 6.16 6.69 0.22
N HIS A 177 5.95 5.81 1.20
CA HIS A 177 6.42 6.02 2.57
C HIS A 177 7.89 5.54 2.71
N PRO A 178 8.72 6.15 3.60
CA PRO A 178 8.41 7.32 4.43
C PRO A 178 8.02 8.51 3.58
N GLN A 179 7.18 9.40 4.11
CA GLN A 179 7.00 10.72 3.51
C GLN A 179 8.37 11.38 3.49
N VAL A 180 9.15 11.08 2.45
CA VAL A 180 10.34 11.82 2.11
C VAL A 180 9.83 13.24 1.92
N ASP A 181 10.58 14.22 2.43
CA ASP A 181 10.19 15.62 2.47
C ASP A 181 10.09 16.22 1.05
N ILE A 182 9.05 15.79 0.31
CA ILE A 182 8.65 16.30 -0.99
C ILE A 182 7.85 17.58 -0.83
N GLY A 183 7.37 17.83 0.40
CA GLY A 183 6.38 18.83 0.74
C GLY A 183 5.21 18.81 -0.23
N PRO A 184 4.28 17.83 -0.17
CA PRO A 184 3.12 17.82 -1.06
C PRO A 184 2.40 19.17 -1.06
N GLU A 185 2.35 19.85 0.09
CA GLU A 185 1.79 21.20 0.23
C GLU A 185 2.44 22.25 -0.69
N LYS A 186 3.73 22.09 -1.01
CA LYS A 186 4.48 22.95 -1.95
C LYS A 186 4.14 22.63 -3.41
N GLN A 187 3.43 21.54 -3.68
CA GLN A 187 3.05 21.07 -5.00
C GLN A 187 1.58 21.36 -5.35
N LYS A 188 0.87 22.17 -4.54
CA LYS A 188 -0.56 22.49 -4.75
C LYS A 188 -0.86 23.05 -6.14
N ALA A 189 0.05 23.83 -6.72
CA ALA A 189 -0.13 24.38 -8.06
C ALA A 189 -0.05 23.31 -9.16
N ASN A 190 0.64 22.20 -8.91
CA ASN A 190 0.93 21.16 -9.90
C ASN A 190 -0.07 20.00 -9.84
N PHE A 191 -0.68 19.75 -8.69
CA PHE A 191 -1.59 18.63 -8.49
C PHE A 191 -3.06 19.06 -8.46
N TYR A 192 -3.95 18.12 -8.75
CA TYR A 192 -5.37 18.28 -8.50
C TYR A 192 -5.60 18.50 -7.00
N HIS A 193 -6.64 19.25 -6.64
CA HIS A 193 -6.89 19.65 -5.24
C HIS A 193 -7.34 18.46 -4.37
N SER A 194 -7.76 17.35 -4.96
CA SER A 194 -8.13 16.13 -4.24
C SER A 194 -7.06 15.04 -4.34
N ALA A 195 -6.88 14.29 -3.25
CA ALA A 195 -6.04 13.10 -3.17
C ALA A 195 -6.87 11.81 -3.07
N ILE A 196 -6.31 10.72 -3.57
CA ILE A 196 -6.78 9.34 -3.35
C ILE A 196 -5.98 8.77 -2.19
N MET A 197 -6.67 8.33 -1.14
CA MET A 197 -6.04 7.66 -0.01
C MET A 197 -6.38 6.16 -0.05
N VAL A 198 -5.41 5.35 -0.47
CA VAL A 198 -5.56 3.90 -0.45
C VAL A 198 -5.25 3.40 0.95
N ILE A 199 -6.20 2.66 1.52
CA ILE A 199 -6.11 2.16 2.89
C ILE A 199 -6.22 0.64 2.85
N ARG A 200 -5.42 -0.03 3.67
CA ARG A 200 -5.47 -1.47 3.91
C ARG A 200 -5.48 -1.73 5.40
N ASN A 201 -6.15 -2.80 5.83
CA ASN A 201 -6.16 -3.22 7.23
C ASN A 201 -4.72 -3.47 7.69
N ILE A 202 -4.30 -2.85 8.79
CA ILE A 202 -2.93 -2.97 9.32
C ILE A 202 -2.53 -4.43 9.58
N ARG A 203 -3.50 -5.30 9.92
CA ARG A 203 -3.28 -6.75 10.07
C ARG A 203 -2.62 -7.36 8.84
N THR A 204 -3.05 -6.95 7.65
CA THR A 204 -2.57 -7.51 6.38
C THR A 204 -1.54 -6.60 5.69
N ALA A 205 -1.56 -5.28 5.94
CA ALA A 205 -0.60 -4.35 5.38
C ALA A 205 0.81 -4.52 5.97
N PHE A 206 0.93 -4.71 7.28
CA PHE A 206 2.21 -4.89 7.97
C PHE A 206 3.04 -6.07 7.46
N PRO A 207 2.50 -7.31 7.39
CA PRO A 207 3.26 -8.43 6.87
C PRO A 207 3.63 -8.27 5.40
N VAL A 208 2.75 -7.72 4.57
CA VAL A 208 3.05 -7.45 3.15
C VAL A 208 4.18 -6.43 3.02
N PHE A 209 4.16 -5.36 3.82
CA PHE A 209 5.25 -4.38 3.84
C PHE A 209 6.61 -5.01 4.16
N HIS A 210 6.69 -5.84 5.20
CA HIS A 210 7.96 -6.49 5.57
C HIS A 210 8.41 -7.51 4.54
N ASN A 211 7.47 -8.28 4.01
CA ASN A 211 7.75 -9.25 2.97
C ASN A 211 8.28 -8.57 1.70
N ASP A 212 7.68 -7.46 1.27
CA ASP A 212 8.14 -6.70 0.10
C ASP A 212 9.56 -6.15 0.31
N LYS A 213 9.90 -5.70 1.52
CA LYS A 213 11.28 -5.32 1.86
C LYS A 213 12.24 -6.50 1.79
N ALA A 214 11.84 -7.66 2.31
CA ALA A 214 12.68 -8.86 2.25
C ALA A 214 12.97 -9.30 0.81
N ILE A 215 11.99 -9.18 -0.08
CA ILE A 215 12.17 -9.47 -1.50
C ILE A 215 13.09 -8.43 -2.16
N ALA A 216 12.81 -7.14 -1.95
CA ALA A 216 13.54 -6.05 -2.59
C ALA A 216 15.01 -5.94 -2.13
N TYR A 217 15.28 -6.17 -0.84
CA TYR A 217 16.59 -5.87 -0.24
C TYR A 217 17.37 -7.11 0.18
N HIS A 218 16.71 -8.25 0.36
CA HIS A 218 17.35 -9.50 0.79
C HIS A 218 17.18 -10.63 -0.23
N GLY A 219 16.55 -10.37 -1.39
CA GLY A 219 16.42 -11.34 -2.47
C GLY A 219 15.54 -12.54 -2.13
N LEU A 220 14.68 -12.40 -1.12
CA LEU A 220 13.71 -13.43 -0.75
C LEU A 220 12.85 -13.80 -1.96
N LYS A 221 12.56 -15.10 -2.12
CA LYS A 221 11.65 -15.63 -3.13
C LYS A 221 10.48 -16.30 -2.41
N GLY A 222 9.27 -15.79 -2.59
CA GLY A 222 8.13 -16.31 -1.84
C GLY A 222 7.96 -15.63 -0.48
N GLN A 223 7.03 -16.15 0.31
CA GLN A 223 6.68 -15.62 1.62
C GLN A 223 7.85 -15.71 2.60
N MET A 224 8.03 -14.66 3.40
CA MET A 224 8.99 -14.65 4.51
C MET A 224 8.77 -15.87 5.41
N PRO A 225 9.81 -16.61 5.80
CA PRO A 225 9.67 -17.72 6.74
C PRO A 225 8.93 -17.29 8.02
N GLU A 226 8.08 -18.17 8.56
CA GLU A 226 7.22 -17.80 9.69
C GLU A 226 8.02 -17.36 10.93
N ASN A 227 9.19 -17.94 11.17
CA ASN A 227 10.05 -17.54 12.29
C ASN A 227 10.62 -16.11 12.10
N GLU A 228 11.07 -15.78 10.89
CA GLU A 228 11.51 -14.42 10.54
C GLU A 228 10.36 -13.41 10.64
N TRP A 229 9.14 -13.81 10.24
CA TRP A 229 7.95 -12.98 10.45
C TRP A 229 7.68 -12.72 11.93
N ARG A 230 7.70 -13.76 12.78
CA ARG A 230 7.51 -13.58 14.24
C ARG A 230 8.54 -12.60 14.81
N GLN A 231 9.81 -12.75 14.45
CA GLN A 231 10.87 -11.85 14.87
C GLN A 231 10.61 -10.40 14.42
N ALA A 232 10.27 -10.20 13.14
CA ALA A 232 9.99 -8.88 12.59
C ALA A 232 8.75 -8.24 13.24
N ARG A 233 7.67 -9.01 13.41
CA ARG A 233 6.44 -8.59 14.08
C ARG A 233 6.72 -8.14 15.51
N ASP A 234 7.36 -8.98 16.31
CA ASP A 234 7.60 -8.70 17.72
C ASP A 234 8.51 -7.49 17.93
N THR A 235 9.44 -7.26 16.99
CA THR A 235 10.34 -6.09 17.02
C THR A 235 9.65 -4.80 16.57
N TRP A 236 8.83 -4.84 15.51
CA TRP A 236 8.44 -3.62 14.78
C TRP A 236 6.95 -3.27 14.81
N TYR A 237 6.07 -4.10 15.37
CA TYR A 237 4.61 -3.91 15.21
C TYR A 237 4.11 -2.53 15.68
N SER A 238 4.60 -2.02 16.82
CA SER A 238 4.17 -0.76 17.40
C SER A 238 4.56 0.44 16.53
N GLY A 239 5.80 0.44 16.02
CA GLY A 239 6.31 1.45 15.11
C GLY A 239 5.57 1.45 13.77
N VAL A 240 5.26 0.25 13.24
CA VAL A 240 4.50 0.14 11.99
C VAL A 240 3.06 0.61 12.15
N LEU A 241 2.38 0.24 13.24
CA LEU A 241 1.02 0.70 13.52
C LEU A 241 0.97 2.23 13.68
N THR A 242 1.95 2.81 14.35
CA THR A 242 2.11 4.27 14.47
C THR A 242 2.33 4.91 13.09
N GLY A 243 3.18 4.31 12.24
CA GLY A 243 3.43 4.79 10.88
C GLY A 243 2.20 4.71 9.98
N TRP A 244 1.42 3.63 10.08
CA TRP A 244 0.15 3.46 9.36
C TRP A 244 -0.84 4.56 9.72
N LYS A 245 -1.09 4.79 11.02
CA LYS A 245 -1.94 5.90 11.50
C LYS A 245 -1.38 7.24 11.03
N GLY A 246 -0.06 7.43 11.16
CA GLY A 246 0.66 8.64 10.79
C GLY A 246 0.40 9.07 9.34
N VAL A 247 0.44 8.14 8.38
CA VAL A 247 0.12 8.44 6.97
C VAL A 247 -1.30 9.00 6.84
N LEU A 248 -2.29 8.35 7.45
CA LEU A 248 -3.69 8.77 7.38
C LEU A 248 -3.89 10.16 8.01
N THR A 249 -3.33 10.37 9.21
CA THR A 249 -3.48 11.64 9.93
C THR A 249 -2.74 12.78 9.25
N THR A 250 -1.57 12.54 8.67
CA THR A 250 -0.82 13.61 7.98
C THR A 250 -1.57 14.12 6.76
N TRP A 251 -2.09 13.21 5.92
CA TRP A 251 -2.86 13.63 4.75
C TRP A 251 -4.18 14.29 5.11
N LYS A 252 -4.87 13.80 6.15
CA LYS A 252 -6.10 14.42 6.65
C LYS A 252 -5.86 15.83 7.21
N ALA A 253 -4.74 16.05 7.90
CA ALA A 253 -4.40 17.36 8.45
C ALA A 253 -3.87 18.35 7.39
N MET A 254 -3.57 17.88 6.19
CA MET A 254 -2.95 18.69 5.14
C MET A 254 -3.96 19.62 4.47
N LYS A 255 -3.91 20.92 4.81
CA LYS A 255 -4.81 21.94 4.24
C LYS A 255 -4.64 22.20 2.72
N ALA A 256 -3.58 21.67 2.12
CA ALA A 256 -3.29 21.89 0.70
C ALA A 256 -4.19 21.05 -0.22
N TYR A 257 -4.74 19.94 0.28
CA TYR A 257 -5.53 18.98 -0.49
C TYR A 257 -6.72 18.47 0.32
N ASP A 258 -7.82 18.19 -0.38
CA ASP A 258 -8.94 17.45 0.16
C ASP A 258 -8.71 15.95 -0.05
N ILE A 259 -9.29 15.11 0.81
CA ILE A 259 -9.37 13.68 0.54
C ILE A 259 -10.58 13.45 -0.38
N GLY A 260 -10.32 13.24 -1.66
CA GLY A 260 -11.37 13.01 -2.66
C GLY A 260 -12.04 11.64 -2.48
N MET A 261 -11.26 10.63 -2.08
CA MET A 261 -11.80 9.34 -1.68
C MET A 261 -10.85 8.56 -0.76
N TYR A 262 -11.46 7.73 0.08
CA TYR A 262 -10.81 6.58 0.69
C TYR A 262 -11.07 5.36 -0.18
N LEU A 263 -10.01 4.66 -0.59
CA LEU A 263 -10.09 3.46 -1.41
C LEU A 263 -9.55 2.28 -0.61
N GLN A 264 -10.45 1.41 -0.15
CA GLN A 264 -10.05 0.23 0.63
C GLN A 264 -9.45 -0.83 -0.29
N TYR A 265 -8.29 -1.36 0.07
CA TYR A 265 -7.66 -2.49 -0.61
C TYR A 265 -8.57 -3.73 -0.53
N GLU A 266 -9.18 -3.99 0.63
CA GLU A 266 -10.08 -5.12 0.84
C GLU A 266 -11.34 -5.03 -0.05
N GLU A 267 -11.82 -3.82 -0.31
CA GLU A 267 -12.95 -3.60 -1.22
C GLU A 267 -12.56 -3.87 -2.68
N LEU A 268 -11.35 -3.47 -3.10
CA LEU A 268 -10.83 -3.79 -4.43
C LEU A 268 -10.59 -5.30 -4.61
N MET A 269 -10.24 -6.01 -3.54
CA MET A 269 -10.07 -7.46 -3.55
C MET A 269 -11.39 -8.23 -3.34
N ASP A 270 -12.53 -7.56 -3.30
CA ASP A 270 -13.84 -8.20 -3.11
C ASP A 270 -14.57 -8.33 -4.47
N PRO A 271 -14.92 -9.55 -4.93
CA PRO A 271 -15.64 -9.76 -6.18
C PRO A 271 -16.96 -9.00 -6.33
N LEU A 272 -17.63 -8.69 -5.23
CA LEU A 272 -18.91 -8.00 -5.20
C LEU A 272 -18.72 -6.49 -5.11
N ARG A 273 -17.73 -6.00 -4.34
CA ARG A 273 -17.52 -4.57 -4.10
C ARG A 273 -16.50 -3.92 -5.05
N GLY A 274 -15.57 -4.69 -5.60
CA GLY A 274 -14.46 -4.21 -6.43
C GLY A 274 -14.86 -3.44 -7.69
N PRO A 275 -15.87 -3.91 -8.48
CA PRO A 275 -16.39 -3.14 -9.61
C PRO A 275 -16.93 -1.77 -9.22
N ASP A 276 -17.66 -1.67 -8.11
CA ASP A 276 -18.23 -0.41 -7.63
C ASP A 276 -17.14 0.54 -7.10
N ALA A 277 -16.13 0.01 -6.38
CA ALA A 277 -14.96 0.77 -5.97
C ALA A 277 -14.20 1.35 -7.18
N THR A 278 -14.10 0.57 -8.25
CA THR A 278 -13.48 0.97 -9.53
C THR A 278 -14.29 2.08 -10.22
N GLN A 279 -15.63 2.00 -10.20
CA GLN A 279 -16.49 3.08 -10.70
C GLN A 279 -16.28 4.38 -9.93
N ARG A 280 -16.19 4.33 -8.60
CA ARG A 280 -15.96 5.54 -7.78
C ARG A 280 -14.60 6.15 -8.08
N LEU A 281 -13.56 5.33 -8.26
CA LEU A 281 -12.24 5.78 -8.70
C LEU A 281 -12.30 6.44 -10.09
N ALA A 282 -12.97 5.82 -11.06
CA ALA A 282 -13.14 6.39 -12.40
C ALA A 282 -13.88 7.74 -12.36
N ASN A 283 -14.90 7.88 -11.53
CA ASN A 283 -15.62 9.15 -11.37
C ASN A 283 -14.71 10.27 -10.82
N LEU A 284 -13.85 9.97 -9.84
CA LEU A 284 -12.89 10.94 -9.30
C LEU A 284 -11.82 11.32 -10.32
N LEU A 285 -11.34 10.36 -11.12
CA LEU A 285 -10.40 10.65 -12.21
C LEU A 285 -11.06 11.52 -13.29
N GLN A 286 -12.32 11.23 -13.62
CA GLN A 286 -13.10 12.03 -14.57
C GLN A 286 -13.33 13.45 -14.07
N SER A 287 -13.66 13.65 -12.79
CA SER A 287 -13.81 14.98 -12.20
C SER A 287 -12.50 15.78 -12.16
N ALA A 288 -11.36 15.09 -12.22
CA ALA A 288 -10.05 15.71 -12.40
C ALA A 288 -9.69 16.05 -13.86
N GLY A 289 -10.56 15.72 -14.82
CA GLY A 289 -10.41 16.06 -16.24
C GLY A 289 -9.79 14.96 -17.10
N PHE A 290 -9.57 13.76 -16.54
CA PHE A 290 -9.08 12.60 -17.28
C PHE A 290 -10.21 11.95 -18.07
N THR A 291 -9.88 11.48 -19.28
CA THR A 291 -10.76 10.58 -20.00
C THR A 291 -10.72 9.21 -19.32
N VAL A 292 -11.89 8.63 -19.06
CA VAL A 292 -12.02 7.33 -18.40
C VAL A 292 -12.86 6.38 -19.24
N ALA A 293 -12.65 5.08 -19.03
CA ALA A 293 -13.42 4.02 -19.66
C ALA A 293 -14.92 4.14 -19.33
N PRO A 294 -15.79 3.74 -20.26
CA PRO A 294 -17.22 3.70 -20.02
C PRO A 294 -17.56 2.69 -18.90
N LYS A 295 -18.65 2.95 -18.19
CA LYS A 295 -19.07 2.18 -17.00
C LYS A 295 -19.15 0.67 -17.24
N GLU A 296 -19.51 0.27 -18.46
CA GLU A 296 -19.71 -1.11 -18.86
C GLU A 296 -18.39 -1.91 -18.90
N ASP A 297 -17.26 -1.23 -19.15
CA ASP A 297 -15.93 -1.86 -19.23
C ASP A 297 -15.21 -1.89 -17.86
N LEU A 298 -15.61 -1.05 -16.90
CA LEU A 298 -14.94 -0.91 -15.61
C LEU A 298 -14.87 -2.21 -14.78
N PRO A 299 -15.92 -3.06 -14.72
CA PRO A 299 -15.81 -4.35 -14.04
C PRO A 299 -14.77 -5.28 -14.68
N CYS A 300 -14.61 -5.23 -16.00
CA CYS A 300 -13.61 -6.03 -16.71
C CYS A 300 -12.19 -5.50 -16.45
N ILE A 301 -12.01 -4.18 -16.51
CA ILE A 301 -10.75 -3.50 -16.18
C ILE A 301 -10.33 -3.83 -14.75
N TRP A 302 -11.26 -3.75 -13.79
CA TRP A 302 -11.04 -4.13 -12.40
C TRP A 302 -10.50 -5.56 -12.29
N PHE A 303 -11.20 -6.53 -12.89
CA PHE A 303 -10.82 -7.92 -12.80
C PHE A 303 -9.42 -8.17 -13.40
N GLN A 304 -9.12 -7.59 -14.57
CA GLN A 304 -7.81 -7.72 -15.19
C GLN A 304 -6.68 -7.14 -14.32
N ALA A 305 -6.93 -6.02 -13.64
CA ALA A 305 -5.95 -5.41 -12.73
C ALA A 305 -5.69 -6.26 -11.47
N ILE A 306 -6.74 -6.85 -10.89
CA ILE A 306 -6.63 -7.59 -9.62
C ILE A 306 -6.25 -9.06 -9.81
N LYS A 307 -6.62 -9.69 -10.94
CA LYS A 307 -6.34 -11.10 -11.23
C LYS A 307 -4.87 -11.47 -11.01
N GLY A 308 -3.95 -10.63 -11.49
CA GLY A 308 -2.51 -10.87 -11.33
C GLY A 308 -2.08 -10.93 -9.87
N GLU A 309 -2.56 -10.01 -9.04
CA GLU A 309 -2.25 -10.00 -7.61
C GLU A 309 -2.89 -11.17 -6.87
N TYR A 310 -4.15 -11.50 -7.19
CA TYR A 310 -4.81 -12.65 -6.60
C TYR A 310 -4.06 -13.97 -6.89
N LEU A 311 -3.69 -14.20 -8.15
CA LEU A 311 -2.92 -15.39 -8.55
C LEU A 311 -1.55 -15.43 -7.86
N ARG A 312 -0.85 -14.28 -7.80
CA ARG A 312 0.41 -14.18 -7.08
C ARG A 312 0.22 -14.55 -5.61
N LEU A 313 -0.75 -13.98 -4.91
CA LEU A 313 -1.00 -14.28 -3.50
C LEU A 313 -1.29 -15.77 -3.28
N LYS A 314 -2.05 -16.40 -4.18
CA LYS A 314 -2.36 -17.83 -4.14
C LYS A 314 -1.13 -18.73 -4.27
N GLU A 315 -0.19 -18.37 -5.14
CA GLU A 315 1.06 -19.12 -5.33
C GLU A 315 2.08 -18.84 -4.22
N PHE A 316 2.06 -17.61 -3.71
CA PHE A 316 3.07 -17.07 -2.82
C PHE A 316 2.85 -17.44 -1.35
N ARG A 317 1.60 -17.50 -0.89
CA ARG A 317 1.26 -17.69 0.52
C ARG A 317 1.28 -19.17 0.93
N GLN A 318 2.20 -19.47 1.83
CA GLN A 318 2.40 -20.77 2.47
C GLN A 318 1.75 -20.85 3.86
N TYR A 319 1.58 -19.71 4.54
CA TYR A 319 0.89 -19.62 5.84
C TYR A 319 0.14 -18.29 5.99
N GLU A 320 -0.85 -18.26 6.89
CA GLU A 320 -1.55 -17.03 7.28
C GLU A 320 -0.71 -16.27 8.33
N TYR A 321 -0.47 -14.98 8.17
CA TYR A 321 0.29 -14.23 9.19
C TYR A 321 -0.46 -14.14 10.52
N GLY A 322 0.22 -14.51 11.61
CA GLY A 322 -0.34 -14.46 12.96
C GLY A 322 0.22 -13.34 13.82
N TYR A 323 -0.54 -13.00 14.87
CA TYR A 323 -0.17 -12.04 15.92
C TYR A 323 -0.35 -12.67 17.29
N THR A 324 0.44 -12.23 18.28
CA THR A 324 0.15 -12.65 19.65
C THR A 324 -1.19 -12.06 20.11
N LEU A 325 -1.81 -12.69 21.11
CA LEU A 325 -3.01 -12.21 21.78
C LEU A 325 -2.86 -10.73 22.19
N GLN A 326 -1.76 -10.40 22.86
CA GLN A 326 -1.46 -9.04 23.31
C GLN A 326 -1.34 -8.05 22.14
N GLN A 327 -0.68 -8.43 21.04
CA GLN A 327 -0.52 -7.56 19.87
C GLN A 327 -1.85 -7.30 19.16
N ARG A 328 -2.69 -8.32 18.97
CA ARG A 328 -4.03 -8.16 18.41
C ARG A 328 -4.84 -7.17 19.25
N ASP A 329 -4.87 -7.37 20.57
CA ASP A 329 -5.66 -6.53 21.48
C ASP A 329 -5.13 -5.09 21.48
N ALA A 330 -3.82 -4.90 21.37
CA ALA A 330 -3.21 -3.59 21.20
C ALA A 330 -3.59 -2.92 19.86
N ILE A 331 -3.63 -3.67 18.75
CA ILE A 331 -4.10 -3.15 17.45
C ILE A 331 -5.56 -2.70 17.56
N VAL A 332 -6.44 -3.54 18.12
CA VAL A 332 -7.87 -3.22 18.31
C VAL A 332 -8.02 -1.93 19.11
N LYS A 333 -7.36 -1.84 20.27
CA LYS A 333 -7.40 -0.66 21.12
C LYS A 333 -6.98 0.61 20.38
N GLN A 334 -5.88 0.56 19.63
CA GLN A 334 -5.40 1.73 18.88
C GLN A 334 -6.33 2.12 17.73
N LEU A 335 -6.96 1.15 17.06
CA LEU A 335 -7.97 1.43 16.03
C LEU A 335 -9.23 2.05 16.65
N GLU A 336 -9.70 1.58 17.80
CA GLU A 336 -10.83 2.16 18.53
C GLU A 336 -10.53 3.60 19.01
N GLU A 337 -9.31 3.86 19.49
CA GLU A 337 -8.86 5.21 19.83
C GLU A 337 -8.82 6.11 18.59
N PHE A 338 -8.25 5.61 17.48
CA PHE A 338 -8.20 6.36 16.23
C PHE A 338 -9.61 6.65 15.68
N GLN A 339 -10.53 5.69 15.72
CA GLN A 339 -11.91 5.87 15.29
C GLN A 339 -12.60 7.03 16.02
N LYS A 340 -12.38 7.17 17.34
CA LYS A 340 -12.91 8.28 18.14
C LYS A 340 -12.35 9.64 17.67
N GLU A 341 -11.07 9.69 17.29
CA GLU A 341 -10.44 10.91 16.77
C GLU A 341 -11.02 11.35 15.42
N ILE A 342 -11.52 10.40 14.63
CA ILE A 342 -12.06 10.64 13.28
C ILE A 342 -13.59 10.56 13.19
N VAL A 343 -14.31 10.67 14.31
CA VAL A 343 -15.77 10.52 14.37
C VAL A 343 -16.54 11.43 13.38
N ASN A 344 -15.96 12.59 13.06
CA ASN A 344 -16.54 13.54 12.10
C ASN A 344 -16.29 13.17 10.63
N ASP A 345 -15.45 12.16 10.37
CA ASP A 345 -15.12 11.62 9.07
C ASP A 345 -15.78 10.24 8.91
N LYS A 346 -17.10 10.26 8.68
CA LYS A 346 -17.89 9.03 8.62
C LYS A 346 -17.33 7.99 7.64
N PRO A 347 -16.89 8.36 6.41
CA PRO A 347 -16.29 7.40 5.49
C PRO A 347 -15.10 6.67 6.12
N LEU A 348 -14.13 7.39 6.70
CA LEU A 348 -12.96 6.75 7.32
C LEU A 348 -13.32 6.00 8.60
N ALA A 349 -14.23 6.54 9.43
CA ALA A 349 -14.65 5.90 10.68
C ALA A 349 -15.33 4.55 10.43
N ASN A 350 -16.10 4.42 9.34
CA ASN A 350 -16.70 3.15 8.92
C ASN A 350 -15.65 2.13 8.47
N ILE A 351 -14.65 2.56 7.68
CA ILE A 351 -13.52 1.71 7.27
C ILE A 351 -12.76 1.20 8.49
N VAL A 352 -12.46 2.09 9.44
CA VAL A 352 -11.78 1.73 10.68
C VAL A 352 -12.63 0.77 11.53
N GLN A 353 -13.97 0.93 11.54
CA GLN A 353 -14.86 -0.04 12.19
C GLN A 353 -14.73 -1.43 11.56
N GLU A 354 -14.78 -1.53 10.23
CA GLU A 354 -14.60 -2.80 9.52
C GLU A 354 -13.26 -3.44 9.90
N TYR A 355 -12.19 -2.64 10.03
CA TYR A 355 -10.88 -3.14 10.45
C TYR A 355 -10.82 -3.57 11.91
N ILE A 356 -11.48 -2.86 12.83
CA ILE A 356 -11.60 -3.26 14.24
C ILE A 356 -12.23 -4.65 14.32
N ASP A 357 -13.36 -4.83 13.63
CA ASP A 357 -14.11 -6.09 13.67
C ASP A 357 -13.32 -7.22 12.99
N ASP A 358 -12.67 -6.94 11.86
CA ASP A 358 -11.82 -7.92 11.17
C ASP A 358 -10.58 -8.30 12.01
N VAL A 359 -9.90 -7.35 12.67
CA VAL A 359 -8.77 -7.67 13.56
C VAL A 359 -9.25 -8.53 14.73
N ARG A 360 -10.40 -8.20 15.33
CA ARG A 360 -10.94 -8.92 16.49
C ARG A 360 -11.36 -10.35 16.14
N ASP A 361 -12.12 -10.51 15.05
CA ASP A 361 -12.78 -11.77 14.72
C ASP A 361 -11.87 -12.70 13.89
N ASN A 362 -10.97 -12.14 13.08
CA ASN A 362 -10.28 -12.92 12.05
C ASN A 362 -8.77 -13.08 12.25
N THR A 363 -8.12 -12.35 13.18
CA THR A 363 -6.67 -12.49 13.41
C THR A 363 -6.31 -13.88 13.94
N ARG A 364 -5.42 -14.60 13.24
CA ARG A 364 -4.78 -15.82 13.74
C ARG A 364 -3.92 -15.50 14.97
N ILE A 365 -4.25 -16.15 16.09
CA ILE A 365 -3.45 -16.05 17.32
C ILE A 365 -2.23 -16.95 17.22
N ASP A 366 -1.08 -16.37 17.49
CA ASP A 366 0.25 -16.96 17.33
C ASP A 366 1.05 -16.82 18.62
N VAL A 367 2.22 -17.44 18.64
CA VAL A 367 3.15 -17.39 19.78
C VAL A 367 4.22 -16.30 19.58
N PRO A 368 4.82 -15.80 20.67
CA PRO A 368 6.00 -14.95 20.58
C PRO A 368 7.15 -15.65 19.84
N PHE A 369 8.04 -14.87 19.23
CA PHE A 369 9.31 -15.36 18.72
C PHE A 369 10.10 -16.04 19.85
N GLN A 370 10.65 -17.21 19.56
CA GLN A 370 11.57 -17.93 20.44
C GLN A 370 12.89 -18.06 19.69
N GLU A 371 13.98 -17.59 20.30
CA GLU A 371 15.31 -17.87 19.76
C GLU A 371 15.52 -19.37 19.83
N ASP A 372 15.70 -20.02 18.68
CA ASP A 372 16.06 -21.43 18.64
C ASP A 372 17.39 -21.56 19.39
N GLY A 373 17.36 -22.17 20.58
CA GLY A 373 18.55 -22.41 21.42
C GLY A 373 19.60 -23.35 20.77
N SER A 374 19.46 -23.64 19.48
CA SER A 374 20.33 -24.48 18.67
C SER A 374 21.47 -23.73 17.98
N SER A 375 21.81 -22.51 18.42
CA SER A 375 23.09 -21.87 18.03
C SER A 375 24.32 -22.51 18.70
N GLY A 376 24.13 -23.61 19.44
CA GLY A 376 25.20 -24.43 19.99
C GLY A 376 25.87 -25.35 18.95
N ASN A 377 27.08 -24.97 18.54
CA ASN A 377 28.13 -25.81 17.96
C ASN A 377 27.93 -26.31 16.51
N ALA A 378 28.03 -25.40 15.55
CA ALA A 378 28.67 -25.74 14.28
C ALA A 378 30.19 -25.54 14.46
N ALA A 379 30.90 -26.64 14.70
CA ALA A 379 32.36 -26.70 14.81
C ALA A 379 33.05 -26.53 13.45
#